data_AF-A0A959WT94-F1
#
_entry.id   AF-A0A959WT94-F1
#
_cell.length_a   1.000
_cell.length_b   1.000
_cell.length_c   1.000
_cell.angle_alpha   90.00
_cell.angle_beta   90.00
_cell.angle_gamma   90.00
#
_symmetry.space_group_name_H-M   'P 1'
#
loop_
_entity.id
_entity.type
_entity.pdbx_description
1 polymer ?
#
loop_
_entity_poly.entity_id
_entity_poly.type
_entity_poly.pdbx_seq_one_letter_code
_entity_poly.pdbx_strand_id
1 'polypeptide(L)'
;AVGRVARTMGVALKLGDKPTPKEFDATLREFEGRPDGRILSYLVLRALPRAEYTAEDRGHFGIGARRYAHFTSPIRRYPDLVVHRLVRLALAGPSSPDVSDRLKADVQAAAVICNDRERLADKAERFSDRLLRARFMADHIGESYDGVVSDVTGFGVFVTVENPYV
;
A
#
# COMPACT_ATOMS: atom_id res chain seq x y z
N ALA A 1 0.70 14.40 12.28
CA ALA A 1 1.02 15.39 11.23
C ALA A 1 -0.19 15.69 10.33
N VAL A 2 -0.81 14.66 9.73
CA VAL A 2 -1.98 14.81 8.82
C VAL A 2 -3.14 15.60 9.43
N GLY A 3 -3.53 15.32 10.68
CA GLY A 3 -4.60 16.08 11.35
C GLY A 3 -4.31 17.58 11.54
N ARG A 4 -3.04 18.02 11.55
CA ARG A 4 -2.73 19.47 11.58
C ARG A 4 -2.96 20.11 10.21
N VAL A 5 -2.53 19.43 9.14
CA VAL A 5 -2.70 19.91 7.76
C VAL A 5 -4.18 19.93 7.37
N ALA A 6 -4.94 18.89 7.73
CA ALA A 6 -6.39 18.88 7.51
C ALA A 6 -7.08 20.06 8.22
N ARG A 7 -6.69 20.37 9.47
CA ARG A 7 -7.23 21.54 10.19
C ARG A 7 -6.92 22.88 9.52
N THR A 8 -5.72 23.06 8.96
CA THR A 8 -5.40 24.27 8.18
C THR A 8 -6.23 24.40 6.89
N MET A 9 -6.73 23.27 6.37
CA MET A 9 -7.67 23.23 5.23
C MET A 9 -9.14 23.29 5.68
N GLY A 10 -9.40 23.65 6.95
CA GLY A 10 -10.75 23.76 7.50
C GLY A 10 -11.43 22.42 7.80
N VAL A 11 -10.66 21.31 7.85
CA VAL A 11 -11.19 19.95 8.04
C VAL A 11 -10.83 19.38 9.42
N ALA A 12 -11.87 19.22 10.22
CA ALA A 12 -11.96 18.40 11.43
C ALA A 12 -11.80 16.88 11.21
N LEU A 13 -10.59 16.28 11.21
CA LEU A 13 -10.51 14.81 11.18
C LEU A 13 -11.15 14.19 12.43
N LYS A 14 -12.21 13.40 12.25
CA LYS A 14 -12.92 12.69 13.33
C LYS A 14 -12.34 11.28 13.54
N LEU A 15 -11.01 11.18 13.58
CA LEU A 15 -10.31 9.92 13.84
C LEU A 15 -9.86 9.93 15.30
N GLY A 16 -10.27 8.92 16.08
CA GLY A 16 -9.76 8.70 17.43
C GLY A 16 -8.29 8.25 17.43
N ASP A 17 -7.72 7.99 18.61
CA ASP A 17 -6.31 7.56 18.75
C ASP A 17 -6.03 6.20 18.10
N LYS A 18 -7.02 5.30 18.10
CA LYS A 18 -7.00 4.01 17.42
C LYS A 18 -8.22 3.90 16.50
N PRO A 19 -8.19 4.59 15.35
CA PRO A 19 -9.32 4.64 14.46
C PRO A 19 -9.54 3.26 13.83
N THR A 20 -10.80 2.93 13.60
CA THR A 20 -11.23 1.70 12.93
C THR A 20 -11.26 1.88 11.41
N PRO A 21 -11.23 0.78 10.62
CA PRO A 21 -11.39 0.88 9.17
C PRO A 21 -12.67 1.61 8.74
N LYS A 22 -13.76 1.46 9.52
CA LYS A 22 -15.05 2.10 9.25
C LYS A 22 -15.01 3.62 9.48
N GLU A 23 -14.34 4.08 10.54
CA GLU A 23 -14.15 5.52 10.80
C GLU A 23 -13.23 6.14 9.75
N PHE A 24 -12.23 5.40 9.29
CA PHE A 24 -11.37 5.81 8.16
C PHE A 24 -12.16 5.94 6.86
N ASP A 25 -12.96 4.94 6.50
CA ASP A 25 -13.82 4.98 5.30
C ASP A 25 -14.82 6.15 5.36
N ALA A 26 -15.48 6.35 6.50
CA ALA A 26 -16.38 7.47 6.70
C ALA A 26 -15.68 8.82 6.52
N THR A 27 -14.45 8.97 7.03
CA THR A 27 -13.64 10.19 6.86
C THR A 27 -13.29 10.42 5.39
N LEU A 28 -12.92 9.39 4.63
CA LEU A 28 -12.62 9.52 3.20
C LEU A 28 -13.86 9.92 2.39
N ARG A 29 -15.04 9.39 2.73
CA ARG A 29 -16.30 9.79 2.08
C ARG A 29 -16.68 11.24 2.36
N GLU A 30 -16.33 11.80 3.52
CA GLU A 30 -16.51 13.24 3.79
C GLU A 30 -15.67 14.13 2.85
N PHE A 31 -14.64 13.58 2.21
CA PHE A 31 -13.80 14.30 1.24
C PHE A 31 -14.34 14.25 -0.19
N GLU A 32 -15.24 13.32 -0.50
CA GLU A 32 -15.83 13.20 -1.83
C GLU A 32 -16.62 14.46 -2.19
N GLY A 33 -16.44 14.95 -3.43
CA GLY A 33 -17.10 16.16 -3.92
C GLY A 33 -16.50 17.48 -3.43
N ARG A 34 -15.54 17.47 -2.51
CA ARG A 34 -14.82 18.69 -2.11
C ARG A 34 -13.74 19.08 -3.13
N PRO A 35 -13.51 20.37 -3.40
CA PRO A 35 -12.42 20.83 -4.27
C PRO A 35 -11.02 20.37 -3.82
N ASP A 36 -10.80 20.27 -2.51
CA ASP A 36 -9.55 19.84 -1.87
C ASP A 36 -9.55 18.35 -1.47
N GLY A 37 -10.63 17.62 -1.78
CA GLY A 37 -10.87 16.26 -1.30
C GLY A 37 -9.81 15.25 -1.71
N ARG A 38 -9.26 15.41 -2.93
CA ARG A 38 -8.19 14.54 -3.45
C ARG A 38 -6.91 14.65 -2.63
N ILE A 39 -6.49 15.85 -2.26
CA ILE A 39 -5.27 16.08 -1.45
C ILE A 39 -5.49 15.58 -0.02
N LEU A 40 -6.67 15.83 0.56
CA LEU A 40 -7.03 15.34 1.89
C LEU A 40 -6.99 13.81 1.94
N SER A 41 -7.60 13.15 0.95
CA SER A 41 -7.59 11.69 0.81
C SER A 41 -6.16 11.16 0.69
N TYR A 42 -5.35 11.78 -0.17
CA TYR A 42 -3.95 11.42 -0.35
C TYR A 42 -3.16 11.49 0.97
N LEU A 43 -3.30 12.59 1.72
CA LEU A 43 -2.59 12.78 2.98
C LEU A 43 -3.00 11.74 4.04
N VAL A 44 -4.30 11.45 4.15
CA VAL A 44 -4.84 10.46 5.08
C VAL A 44 -4.38 9.05 4.72
N LEU A 45 -4.49 8.67 3.45
CA LEU A 45 -4.04 7.36 2.96
C LEU A 45 -2.52 7.18 3.10
N ARG A 46 -1.73 8.23 2.86
CA ARG A 46 -0.27 8.20 3.01
C ARG A 46 0.19 8.01 4.46
N ALA A 47 -0.66 8.28 5.45
CA ALA A 47 -0.34 8.00 6.85
C ALA A 47 -0.51 6.54 7.25
N LEU A 48 -1.16 5.71 6.42
CA LEU A 48 -1.30 4.29 6.71
C LEU A 48 0.04 3.56 6.56
N PRO A 49 0.34 2.59 7.44
CA PRO A 49 1.48 1.72 7.23
C PRO A 49 1.27 0.87 5.97
N ARG A 50 2.38 0.52 5.32
CA ARG A 50 2.37 -0.46 4.24
C ARG A 50 1.97 -1.83 4.78
N ALA A 51 1.18 -2.59 4.02
CA ALA A 51 0.93 -4.00 4.32
C ALA A 51 2.22 -4.82 4.21
N GLU A 52 2.35 -5.86 5.03
CA GLU A 52 3.51 -6.75 5.06
C GLU A 52 3.07 -8.20 5.29
N TYR A 53 3.87 -9.14 4.80
CA TYR A 53 3.80 -10.54 5.21
C TYR A 53 4.39 -10.70 6.61
N THR A 54 3.73 -11.49 7.45
CA THR A 54 4.17 -11.84 8.81
C THR A 54 3.62 -13.21 9.18
N ALA A 55 4.31 -13.93 10.09
CA ALA A 55 3.81 -15.17 10.66
C ALA A 55 2.71 -14.95 11.73
N GLU A 56 2.49 -13.71 12.15
CA GLU A 56 1.50 -13.34 13.16
C GLU A 56 0.21 -12.81 12.52
N ASP A 57 -0.94 -13.26 13.01
CA ASP A 57 -2.24 -12.73 12.60
C ASP A 57 -2.47 -11.36 13.25
N ARG A 58 -2.20 -10.30 12.48
CA ARG A 58 -2.40 -8.90 12.89
C ARG A 58 -3.66 -8.27 12.27
N GLY A 59 -4.43 -9.05 11.51
CA GLY A 59 -5.49 -8.54 10.64
C GLY A 59 -4.97 -7.65 9.51
N HIS A 60 -5.89 -7.08 8.72
CA HIS A 60 -5.58 -6.21 7.60
C HIS A 60 -6.48 -4.98 7.61
N PHE A 61 -5.93 -3.88 8.15
CA PHE A 61 -6.66 -2.62 8.35
C PHE A 61 -7.30 -2.08 7.07
N GLY A 62 -6.50 -1.97 6.00
CA GLY A 62 -6.94 -1.34 4.74
C GLY A 62 -8.06 -2.06 4.00
N ILE A 63 -8.39 -3.31 4.36
CA ILE A 63 -9.52 -4.06 3.79
C ILE A 63 -10.56 -4.43 4.86
N GLY A 64 -10.39 -3.97 6.10
CA GLY A 64 -11.31 -4.26 7.19
C GLY A 64 -11.38 -5.73 7.65
N ALA A 65 -10.37 -6.55 7.33
CA ALA A 65 -10.39 -7.98 7.65
C ALA A 65 -9.68 -8.28 8.98
N ARG A 66 -10.31 -9.12 9.83
CA ARG A 66 -9.69 -9.58 11.09
C ARG A 66 -8.57 -10.59 10.87
N ARG A 67 -8.71 -11.43 9.85
CA ARG A 67 -7.72 -12.42 9.42
C ARG A 67 -7.62 -12.37 7.92
N TYR A 68 -6.40 -12.31 7.41
CA TYR A 68 -6.18 -12.26 5.96
C TYR A 68 -4.84 -12.87 5.61
N ALA A 69 -4.83 -13.66 4.53
CA ALA A 69 -3.61 -14.20 3.94
C ALA A 69 -3.80 -14.30 2.42
N HIS A 70 -2.72 -14.07 1.67
CA HIS A 70 -2.73 -14.36 0.24
C HIS A 70 -2.72 -15.88 0.00
N PHE A 71 -3.59 -16.35 -0.88
CA PHE A 71 -3.73 -17.78 -1.21
C PHE A 71 -3.99 -18.05 -2.70
N THR A 72 -4.58 -17.10 -3.43
CA THR A 72 -5.16 -17.32 -4.76
C THR A 72 -4.17 -17.20 -5.93
N SER A 73 -2.88 -16.99 -5.69
CA SER A 73 -1.89 -16.76 -6.76
C SER A 73 -0.51 -17.40 -6.51
N PRO A 74 -0.43 -18.72 -6.23
CA PRO A 74 0.82 -19.42 -5.91
C PRO A 74 1.86 -19.43 -7.03
N ILE A 75 1.45 -19.22 -8.29
CA ILE A 75 2.37 -19.17 -9.44
C ILE A 75 3.23 -17.90 -9.42
N ARG A 76 2.70 -16.77 -8.92
CA ARG A 76 3.34 -15.45 -9.00
C ARG A 76 3.63 -14.80 -7.65
N ARG A 77 3.28 -15.46 -6.55
CA ARG A 77 3.54 -15.00 -5.18
C ARG A 77 3.96 -16.19 -4.32
N TYR A 78 5.20 -16.16 -3.83
CA TYR A 78 5.74 -17.20 -2.96
C TYR A 78 4.96 -17.36 -1.63
N PRO A 79 4.45 -16.28 -0.99
CA PRO A 79 3.62 -16.41 0.21
C PRO A 79 2.40 -17.32 0.00
N ASP A 80 1.69 -17.19 -1.12
CA ASP A 80 0.56 -18.06 -1.45
C ASP A 80 0.99 -19.54 -1.51
N LEU A 81 2.16 -19.84 -2.10
CA LEU A 81 2.70 -21.21 -2.15
C LEU A 81 3.00 -21.76 -0.75
N VAL A 82 3.53 -20.93 0.15
CA VAL A 82 3.74 -21.30 1.55
C VAL A 82 2.40 -21.61 2.22
N VAL A 83 1.38 -20.75 2.06
CA VAL A 83 0.05 -20.99 2.62
C VAL A 83 -0.57 -22.28 2.07
N HIS A 84 -0.45 -22.56 0.77
CA HIS A 84 -0.89 -23.84 0.18
C HIS A 84 -0.26 -25.06 0.87
N ARG A 85 1.04 -25.01 1.15
CA ARG A 85 1.75 -26.08 1.87
C ARG A 85 1.29 -26.21 3.32
N LEU A 86 1.09 -25.09 4.01
CA LEU A 86 0.60 -25.06 5.39
C LEU A 86 -0.83 -25.63 5.50
N VAL A 87 -1.72 -25.27 4.59
CA VAL A 87 -3.08 -25.81 4.53
C VAL A 87 -3.04 -27.32 4.29
N ARG A 88 -2.20 -27.79 3.36
CA ARG A 88 -2.04 -29.23 3.12
C ARG A 88 -1.52 -29.97 4.34
N LEU A 89 -0.54 -29.40 5.06
CA LEU A 89 -0.02 -29.97 6.31
C LEU A 89 -1.11 -30.04 7.39
N ALA A 90 -1.87 -28.96 7.58
CA ALA A 90 -2.96 -28.92 8.57
C ALA A 90 -4.06 -29.94 8.28
N LEU A 91 -4.37 -30.20 7.00
CA LEU A 91 -5.32 -31.23 6.58
C LEU A 91 -4.81 -32.66 6.81
N ALA A 92 -3.49 -32.87 6.90
CA ALA A 92 -2.90 -34.19 7.16
C ALA A 92 -2.93 -34.59 8.65
N GLY A 93 -3.25 -33.66 9.55
CA GLY A 93 -3.36 -33.89 10.99
C GLY A 93 -2.50 -32.93 11.81
N PRO A 94 -2.60 -32.99 13.15
CA PRO A 94 -1.84 -32.11 14.03
C PRO A 94 -0.34 -32.42 13.96
N SER A 95 0.46 -31.36 13.86
CA SER A 95 1.92 -31.42 14.01
C SER A 95 2.31 -31.44 15.49
N SER A 96 3.50 -31.98 15.80
CA SER A 96 4.06 -31.83 17.14
C SER A 96 4.35 -30.34 17.44
N PRO A 97 4.42 -29.94 18.73
CA PRO A 97 4.75 -28.57 19.12
C PRO A 97 6.08 -28.09 18.52
N ASP A 98 7.14 -28.91 18.60
CA ASP A 98 8.47 -28.61 18.05
C ASP A 98 8.44 -28.32 16.54
N VAL A 99 7.69 -29.12 15.78
CA VAL A 99 7.49 -28.90 14.34
C VAL A 99 6.74 -27.61 14.08
N SER A 100 5.74 -27.28 14.91
CA SER A 100 4.93 -26.07 14.76
C SER A 100 5.74 -24.80 15.03
N ASP A 101 6.60 -24.82 16.05
CA ASP A 101 7.47 -23.69 16.40
C ASP A 101 8.54 -23.45 15.32
N ARG A 102 9.17 -24.53 14.83
CA ARG A 102 10.11 -24.45 13.71
C ARG A 102 9.44 -23.90 12.45
N LEU A 103 8.25 -24.39 12.14
CA LEU A 103 7.49 -23.93 10.97
C LEU A 103 7.14 -22.44 11.08
N LYS A 104 6.78 -21.96 12.28
CA LYS A 104 6.53 -20.53 12.52
C LYS A 104 7.78 -19.69 12.28
N ALA A 105 8.94 -20.15 12.73
CA ALA A 105 10.22 -19.49 12.47
C ALA A 105 10.56 -19.46 10.97
N ASP A 106 10.36 -20.57 10.26
CA ASP A 106 10.59 -20.67 8.82
C ASP A 106 9.64 -19.74 8.03
N VAL A 107 8.37 -19.67 8.42
CA VAL A 107 7.38 -18.74 7.83
C VAL A 107 7.78 -17.29 8.07
N GLN A 108 8.26 -16.96 9.26
CA GLN A 108 8.71 -15.60 9.57
C GLN A 108 9.95 -15.21 8.74
N ALA A 109 10.92 -16.13 8.59
CA ALA A 109 12.08 -15.90 7.74
C ALA A 109 11.67 -15.73 6.26
N ALA A 110 10.76 -16.55 5.76
CA ALA A 110 10.22 -16.42 4.41
C ALA A 110 9.47 -15.09 4.21
N ALA A 111 8.71 -14.63 5.21
CA ALA A 111 7.99 -13.37 5.17
C ALA A 111 8.92 -12.17 4.98
N VAL A 112 10.05 -12.12 5.72
CA VAL A 112 11.08 -11.07 5.55
C VAL A 112 11.58 -11.01 4.11
N ILE A 113 11.95 -12.16 3.54
CA ILE A 113 12.43 -12.25 2.15
C ILE A 113 11.34 -11.80 1.17
N CYS A 114 10.10 -12.28 1.35
CA CYS A 114 8.99 -11.93 0.46
C CYS A 114 8.69 -10.44 0.48
N ASN A 115 8.68 -9.81 1.66
CA ASN A 115 8.52 -8.37 1.80
C ASN A 115 9.62 -7.64 1.04
N ASP A 116 10.89 -7.97 1.26
CA ASP A 116 12.00 -7.31 0.58
C ASP A 116 11.95 -7.46 -0.95
N ARG A 117 11.58 -8.64 -1.44
CA ARG A 117 11.42 -8.90 -2.88
C ARG A 117 10.24 -8.14 -3.47
N GLU A 118 9.14 -8.00 -2.74
CA GLU A 118 8.02 -7.16 -3.14
C GLU A 118 8.46 -5.69 -3.26
N ARG A 119 9.16 -5.15 -2.26
CA ARG A 119 9.64 -3.75 -2.33
C ARG A 119 10.62 -3.55 -3.50
N LEU A 120 11.46 -4.54 -3.79
CA LEU A 120 12.39 -4.49 -4.91
C LEU A 120 11.64 -4.52 -6.25
N ALA A 121 10.64 -5.38 -6.39
CA ALA A 121 9.80 -5.46 -7.59
C ALA A 121 9.08 -4.13 -7.85
N ASP A 122 8.43 -3.54 -6.84
CA ASP A 122 7.78 -2.23 -6.99
C ASP A 122 8.76 -1.12 -7.39
N LYS A 123 10.00 -1.16 -6.88
CA LYS A 123 11.04 -0.18 -7.23
C LYS A 123 11.48 -0.32 -8.68
N ALA A 124 11.63 -1.56 -9.15
CA ALA A 124 11.98 -1.85 -10.53
C ALA A 124 10.87 -1.41 -11.48
N GLU A 125 9.61 -1.74 -11.17
CA GLU A 125 8.44 -1.31 -11.94
C GLU A 125 8.37 0.22 -12.03
N ARG A 126 8.42 0.93 -10.89
CA ARG A 126 8.44 2.41 -10.88
C ARG A 126 9.63 3.02 -11.61
N PHE A 127 10.76 2.32 -11.70
CA PHE A 127 11.89 2.78 -12.48
C PHE A 127 11.61 2.64 -13.98
N SER A 128 11.13 1.48 -14.41
CA SER A 128 10.73 1.24 -15.81
C SER A 128 9.64 2.21 -16.26
N ASP A 129 8.61 2.43 -15.45
CA ASP A 129 7.55 3.40 -15.75
C ASP A 129 8.12 4.80 -15.97
N ARG A 130 8.97 5.28 -15.04
CA ARG A 130 9.60 6.61 -15.15
C ARG A 130 10.45 6.73 -16.41
N LEU A 131 11.20 5.69 -16.74
CA LEU A 131 12.03 5.69 -17.95
C LEU A 131 11.16 5.76 -19.22
N LEU A 132 10.09 4.97 -19.28
CA LEU A 132 9.17 4.95 -20.41
C LEU A 132 8.40 6.27 -20.54
N ARG A 133 7.95 6.85 -19.43
CA ARG A 133 7.30 8.17 -19.37
C ARG A 133 8.23 9.27 -19.87
N ALA A 134 9.48 9.30 -19.40
CA ALA A 134 10.48 10.25 -19.87
C ALA A 134 10.80 10.07 -21.36
N ARG A 135 10.88 8.83 -21.83
CA ARG A 135 11.10 8.54 -23.25
C ARG A 135 9.94 9.03 -24.11
N PHE A 136 8.70 8.81 -23.67
CA PHE A 136 7.50 9.29 -24.34
C PHE A 136 7.46 10.82 -24.40
N MET A 137 7.71 11.50 -23.28
CA MET A 137 7.68 12.98 -23.21
C MET A 137 8.82 13.68 -23.95
N ALA A 138 9.87 12.95 -24.36
CA ALA A 138 10.97 13.52 -25.12
C ALA A 138 10.51 14.08 -26.48
N ASP A 139 9.48 13.48 -27.08
CA ASP A 139 8.93 13.92 -28.36
C ASP A 139 7.92 15.09 -28.22
N HIS A 140 7.61 15.49 -26.97
CA HIS A 140 6.60 16.49 -26.62
C HIS A 140 7.19 17.79 -26.03
N ILE A 141 8.49 18.02 -26.24
CA ILE A 141 9.17 19.21 -25.73
C ILE A 141 8.65 20.47 -26.43
N GLY A 142 8.20 21.45 -25.64
CA GLY A 142 7.65 22.72 -26.12
C GLY A 142 6.11 22.75 -26.14
N GLU A 143 5.46 21.60 -25.94
CA GLU A 143 4.01 21.53 -25.77
C GLU A 143 3.59 21.97 -24.36
N SER A 144 2.33 22.38 -24.22
CA SER A 144 1.73 22.82 -22.96
C SER A 144 0.64 21.85 -22.54
N TYR A 145 0.60 21.53 -21.24
CA TYR A 145 -0.33 20.58 -20.67
C TYR A 145 -0.94 21.12 -19.38
N ASP A 146 -2.21 20.76 -19.15
CA ASP A 146 -2.80 20.89 -17.83
C ASP A 146 -2.21 19.85 -16.88
N GLY A 147 -1.98 20.24 -15.63
CA GLY A 147 -1.38 19.35 -14.64
C GLY A 147 -1.74 19.72 -13.22
N VAL A 148 -1.55 18.74 -12.33
CA VAL A 148 -1.85 18.86 -10.90
C VAL A 148 -0.53 18.84 -10.13
N VAL A 149 -0.33 19.83 -9.24
CA VAL A 149 0.83 19.85 -8.34
C VAL A 149 0.79 18.62 -7.44
N SER A 150 1.77 17.73 -7.59
CA SER A 150 1.84 16.44 -6.90
C SER A 150 2.85 16.40 -5.76
N ASP A 151 3.87 17.25 -5.81
CA ASP A 151 4.84 17.38 -4.71
C ASP A 151 5.46 18.78 -4.70
N VAL A 152 5.92 19.21 -3.52
CA VAL A 152 6.54 20.53 -3.31
C VAL A 152 7.84 20.34 -2.52
N THR A 153 8.93 20.84 -3.08
CA THR A 153 10.26 20.80 -2.46
C THR A 153 10.80 22.23 -2.27
N GLY A 154 11.89 22.38 -1.51
CA GLY A 154 12.51 23.70 -1.34
C GLY A 154 13.06 24.32 -2.62
N PHE A 155 13.27 23.52 -3.68
CA PHE A 155 13.83 23.98 -4.95
C PHE A 155 12.77 24.08 -6.07
N GLY A 156 11.52 23.69 -5.83
CA GLY A 156 10.48 23.76 -6.85
C GLY A 156 9.27 22.89 -6.58
N VAL A 157 8.49 22.68 -7.64
CA VAL A 157 7.25 21.89 -7.60
C VAL A 157 7.29 20.80 -8.65
N PHE A 158 6.72 19.64 -8.32
CA PHE A 158 6.48 18.56 -9.26
C PHE A 158 5.01 18.61 -9.68
N VAL A 159 4.77 18.51 -10.99
CA VAL A 159 3.43 18.54 -11.59
C VAL A 159 3.20 17.22 -12.30
N THR A 160 2.08 16.56 -11.99
CA THR A 160 1.61 15.36 -12.70
C THR A 160 0.73 15.79 -13.86
N VAL A 161 1.01 15.27 -15.07
CA VAL A 161 0.20 15.49 -16.28
C VAL A 161 -0.79 14.34 -16.40
N GLU A 162 -2.08 14.64 -16.45
CA GLU A 162 -3.13 13.60 -16.44
C GLU A 162 -3.56 13.16 -17.84
N ASN A 163 -3.29 14.00 -18.85
CA ASN A 163 -3.63 13.70 -20.23
C ASN A 163 -2.54 14.21 -21.21
N PRO A 164 -1.72 13.30 -21.79
CA PRO A 164 -1.66 11.86 -21.52
C PRO A 164 -1.25 11.58 -20.07
N TYR A 165 -1.62 10.41 -19.52
CA TYR A 165 -1.18 10.05 -18.17
C TYR A 165 0.30 9.66 -18.22
N VAL A 166 1.17 10.56 -17.74
CA VAL A 166 2.64 10.42 -17.77
C VAL A 166 3.26 10.80 -16.44
#